data_AF-A0A6I8UQG2-F1
#
_entry.id   AF-A0A6I8UQG2-F1
#
_cell.length_a   1.000
_cell.length_b   1.000
_cell.length_c   1.000
_cell.angle_alpha   90.00
_cell.angle_beta   90.00
_cell.angle_gamma   90.00
#
_symmetry.space_group_name_H-M   'P 1'
#
loop_
_entity.id
_entity.type
_entity.pdbx_description
1 polymer ?
#
loop_
_entity_poly.entity_id
_entity_poly.type
_entity_poly.pdbx_seq_one_letter_code
_entity_poly.pdbx_strand_id
1 'polypeptide(L)'
;MAVQGQRFMTKTQHYRKVTKPLLERKRRARMNLYLDELKDLIVDTMDAQGDQVSKLEKADILELTVNYLKTQQQQRLASPSSPSSTSSSASSQVNFDKFRAGYTQAAYEVSHIFSTVPGLDLKFGTHLMKQLGHQLKDMKEELDTPDLSEEPVNLSDRKSEEHHHEERPTSPPEDNDNPNGEDVWRPW
;
A
#
# COMPACT_ATOMS: atom_id res chain seq x y z
N MET A 1 -45.05 32.03 30.56
CA MET A 1 -44.27 30.86 30.11
C MET A 1 -42.87 31.33 29.75
N ALA A 2 -41.91 31.24 30.66
CA ALA A 2 -40.53 31.64 30.38
C ALA A 2 -39.85 30.54 29.57
N VAL A 3 -39.72 30.78 28.27
CA VAL A 3 -38.85 30.04 27.36
C VAL A 3 -37.43 30.55 27.57
N GLN A 4 -36.48 29.65 27.83
CA GLN A 4 -35.01 29.78 27.68
C GLN A 4 -34.23 29.29 28.91
N GLY A 5 -34.09 27.97 29.01
CA GLY A 5 -32.93 27.36 29.66
C GLY A 5 -31.76 27.31 28.69
N GLN A 6 -31.22 28.46 28.28
CA GLN A 6 -29.98 28.50 27.50
C GLN A 6 -28.83 28.13 28.42
N ARG A 7 -28.53 26.82 28.53
CA ARG A 7 -27.32 26.32 29.18
C ARG A 7 -26.12 26.89 28.42
N PHE A 8 -25.52 27.95 28.95
CA PHE A 8 -24.19 28.39 28.54
C PHE A 8 -23.19 27.29 28.94
N MET A 9 -23.02 26.30 28.08
CA MET A 9 -21.96 25.30 28.24
C MET A 9 -20.66 25.97 27.80
N THR A 10 -19.63 25.87 28.64
CA THR A 10 -18.28 26.31 28.24
C THR A 10 -17.80 25.51 27.03
N LYS A 11 -16.88 26.07 26.24
CA LYS A 11 -16.31 25.38 25.05
C LYS A 11 -15.85 23.95 25.39
N THR A 12 -15.19 23.77 26.53
CA THR A 12 -14.76 22.46 27.03
C THR A 12 -15.93 21.52 27.37
N GLN A 13 -16.99 22.03 27.99
CA GLN A 13 -18.18 21.22 28.29
C GLN A 13 -18.95 20.84 27.01
N HIS A 14 -19.05 21.76 26.06
CA HIS A 14 -19.64 21.50 24.76
C HIS A 14 -18.84 20.41 24.01
N TYR A 15 -17.51 20.51 24.02
CA TYR A 15 -16.65 19.50 23.42
C TYR A 15 -16.87 18.10 24.04
N ARG A 16 -16.83 17.99 25.38
CA ARG A 16 -16.97 16.68 26.06
C ARG A 16 -18.36 16.06 25.90
N LYS A 17 -19.42 16.87 25.88
CA LYS A 17 -20.82 16.39 25.90
C LYS A 17 -21.47 16.28 24.52
N VAL A 18 -20.98 17.03 23.52
CA VAL A 18 -21.61 17.10 22.20
C VAL A 18 -20.60 16.71 21.12
N THR A 19 -19.49 17.43 21.01
CA THR A 19 -18.55 17.23 19.91
C THR A 19 -17.85 15.88 19.96
N LYS A 20 -17.33 15.46 21.12
CA LYS A 20 -16.65 14.16 21.30
C LYS A 20 -17.60 12.98 21.02
N PRO A 21 -18.83 12.91 21.59
CA PRO A 21 -19.79 11.87 21.23
C PRO A 21 -20.19 11.85 19.75
N LEU A 22 -20.27 13.02 19.11
CA LEU A 22 -20.57 13.12 17.68
C LEU A 22 -19.43 12.57 16.80
N LEU A 23 -18.19 12.94 17.11
CA LEU A 23 -16.99 12.44 16.43
C LEU A 23 -16.85 10.93 16.59
N GLU A 24 -17.11 10.42 17.79
CA GLU A 24 -17.13 8.99 18.08
C GLU A 24 -18.15 8.26 17.20
N ARG A 25 -19.38 8.78 17.11
CA ARG A 25 -20.42 8.20 16.26
C ARG A 25 -19.99 8.19 14.79
N LYS A 26 -19.36 9.27 14.30
CA LYS A 26 -18.81 9.34 12.94
C LYS A 26 -17.68 8.33 12.74
N ARG A 27 -16.78 8.14 13.71
CA ARG A 27 -15.73 7.11 13.62
C ARG A 27 -16.33 5.71 13.55
N ARG A 28 -17.29 5.40 14.42
CA ARG A 28 -17.98 4.09 14.43
C ARG A 28 -18.72 3.81 13.13
N ALA A 29 -19.39 4.82 12.56
CA ALA A 29 -20.04 4.69 11.25
C ALA A 29 -19.02 4.35 10.14
N ARG A 30 -17.88 5.06 10.07
CA ARG A 30 -16.81 4.74 9.12
C ARG A 30 -16.24 3.34 9.33
N MET A 31 -16.03 2.92 10.57
CA MET A 31 -15.51 1.59 10.89
C MET A 31 -16.48 0.49 10.44
N ASN A 32 -17.78 0.67 10.67
CA ASN A 32 -18.78 -0.29 10.21
C ASN A 32 -18.83 -0.33 8.68
N LEU A 33 -18.76 0.82 8.00
CA LEU A 33 -18.69 0.86 6.53
C LEU A 33 -17.54 0.00 5.99
N TYR A 34 -16.34 0.15 6.54
CA TYR A 34 -15.18 -0.65 6.09
C TYR A 34 -15.31 -2.13 6.45
N LEU A 35 -16.00 -2.48 7.55
CA LEU A 35 -16.27 -3.88 7.87
C LEU A 35 -17.28 -4.49 6.89
N ASP A 36 -18.28 -3.72 6.45
CA ASP A 36 -19.25 -4.15 5.45
C ASP A 36 -18.57 -4.32 4.08
N GLU A 37 -17.73 -3.36 3.66
CA GLU A 37 -16.91 -3.49 2.44
C GLU A 37 -15.98 -4.71 2.49
N LEU A 38 -15.34 -4.97 3.63
CA LEU A 38 -14.50 -6.17 3.82
C LEU A 38 -15.33 -7.45 3.74
N LYS A 39 -16.53 -7.46 4.32
CA LYS A 39 -17.44 -8.60 4.21
C LYS A 39 -17.78 -8.88 2.75
N ASP A 40 -18.14 -7.87 1.97
CA ASP A 40 -18.49 -8.03 0.56
C ASP A 40 -17.32 -8.61 -0.25
N LEU A 41 -16.09 -8.12 -0.04
CA LEU A 41 -14.89 -8.68 -0.68
C LEU A 41 -14.62 -10.14 -0.29
N ILE A 42 -14.86 -10.51 0.98
CA ILE A 42 -14.74 -11.90 1.44
C ILE A 42 -15.83 -12.76 0.80
N VAL A 43 -17.08 -12.28 0.72
CA VAL A 43 -18.18 -12.98 0.05
C VAL A 43 -17.83 -13.25 -1.40
N ASP A 44 -17.39 -12.24 -2.15
CA ASP A 44 -17.03 -12.37 -3.57
C ASP A 44 -15.92 -13.41 -3.80
N THR A 45 -14.98 -13.54 -2.86
CA THR A 45 -13.89 -14.52 -2.94
C THR A 45 -14.28 -15.92 -2.45
N MET A 46 -15.21 -16.03 -1.48
CA MET A 46 -15.62 -17.29 -0.86
C MET A 46 -16.90 -17.90 -1.43
N ASP A 47 -17.76 -17.16 -2.11
CA ASP A 47 -18.94 -17.70 -2.84
C ASP A 47 -18.49 -18.68 -3.93
N ALA A 48 -17.27 -18.54 -4.45
CA ALA A 48 -16.62 -19.54 -5.32
C ALA A 48 -16.36 -20.89 -4.62
N GLN A 49 -16.36 -20.92 -3.28
CA GLN A 49 -16.12 -22.09 -2.42
C GLN A 49 -17.38 -22.63 -1.75
N GLY A 50 -18.54 -21.97 -1.91
CA GLY A 50 -19.86 -22.49 -1.53
C GLY A 50 -20.22 -22.40 -0.05
N ASP A 51 -19.54 -21.55 0.74
CA ASP A 51 -19.81 -21.39 2.17
C ASP A 51 -20.83 -20.27 2.46
N GLN A 52 -21.65 -20.39 3.50
CA GLN A 52 -22.75 -19.44 3.76
C GLN A 52 -22.26 -18.15 4.43
N VAL A 53 -21.82 -17.19 3.62
CA VAL A 53 -21.14 -15.94 4.06
C VAL A 53 -22.08 -14.88 4.67
N SER A 54 -23.41 -15.08 4.60
CA SER A 54 -24.37 -14.09 5.11
C SER A 54 -24.29 -13.83 6.62
N LYS A 55 -23.65 -14.71 7.40
CA LYS A 55 -23.64 -14.69 8.88
C LYS A 55 -22.28 -14.36 9.53
N LEU A 56 -21.28 -13.89 8.79
CA LEU A 56 -19.97 -13.58 9.38
C LEU A 56 -20.07 -12.56 10.53
N GLU A 57 -19.52 -12.90 11.70
CA GLU A 57 -19.37 -11.97 12.81
C GLU A 57 -18.19 -11.02 12.59
N LYS A 58 -18.11 -9.93 13.38
CA LYS A 58 -17.01 -8.96 13.24
C LYS A 58 -15.63 -9.57 13.50
N ALA A 59 -15.54 -10.53 14.41
CA ALA A 59 -14.30 -11.24 14.68
C ALA A 59 -13.90 -12.10 13.48
N ASP A 60 -14.85 -12.84 12.90
CA ASP A 60 -14.64 -13.70 11.73
C ASP A 60 -14.19 -12.88 10.51
N ILE A 61 -14.83 -11.73 10.23
CA ILE A 61 -14.44 -10.84 9.13
C ILE A 61 -12.96 -10.46 9.26
N LEU A 62 -12.52 -10.08 10.47
CA LEU A 62 -11.14 -9.69 10.73
C LEU A 62 -10.18 -10.89 10.65
N GLU A 63 -10.58 -12.05 11.18
CA GLU A 63 -9.77 -13.27 11.16
C GLU A 63 -9.55 -13.77 9.73
N LEU A 64 -10.62 -13.89 8.94
CA LEU A 64 -10.58 -14.29 7.54
C LEU A 64 -9.71 -13.33 6.73
N THR A 65 -9.88 -12.02 6.91
CA THR A 65 -9.06 -11.01 6.24
C THR A 65 -7.57 -11.16 6.59
N VAL A 66 -7.24 -11.33 7.87
CA VAL A 66 -5.85 -11.47 8.31
C VAL A 66 -5.23 -12.76 7.77
N ASN A 67 -5.97 -13.88 7.80
CA ASN A 67 -5.49 -15.14 7.24
C ASN A 67 -5.26 -15.02 5.73
N TYR A 68 -6.21 -14.43 5.00
CA TYR A 68 -6.07 -14.14 3.58
C TYR A 68 -4.81 -13.33 3.26
N LEU A 69 -4.57 -12.23 4.00
CA LEU A 69 -3.36 -11.41 3.82
C LEU A 69 -2.07 -12.18 4.10
N LYS A 70 -2.06 -13.04 5.13
CA LYS A 70 -0.90 -13.91 5.44
C LYS A 70 -0.65 -14.91 4.33
N THR A 71 -1.70 -15.57 3.82
CA THR A 71 -1.59 -16.50 2.70
C THR A 71 -1.07 -15.79 1.45
N GLN A 72 -1.62 -14.61 1.14
CA GLN A 72 -1.17 -13.80 0.01
C GLN A 72 0.31 -13.39 0.17
N GLN A 73 0.73 -12.97 1.36
CA GLN A 73 2.14 -12.66 1.64
C GLN A 73 3.04 -13.88 1.46
N GLN A 74 2.63 -15.04 1.95
CA GLN A 74 3.39 -16.29 1.82
C GLN A 74 3.53 -16.74 0.36
N GLN A 75 2.48 -16.58 -0.45
CA GLN A 75 2.53 -16.87 -1.89
C GLN A 75 3.54 -15.97 -2.61
N ARG A 76 3.59 -14.68 -2.27
CA ARG A 76 4.59 -13.74 -2.81
C ARG A 76 6.03 -14.13 -2.46
N LEU A 77 6.25 -14.66 -1.26
CA LEU A 77 7.58 -15.07 -0.79
C LEU A 77 8.00 -16.45 -1.32
N ALA A 78 7.05 -17.38 -1.49
CA ALA A 78 7.31 -18.73 -1.99
C ALA A 78 7.51 -18.79 -3.51
N SER A 79 7.09 -17.75 -4.24
CA SER A 79 7.32 -17.62 -5.69
C SER A 79 8.17 -16.38 -5.98
N PRO A 80 9.52 -16.47 -5.89
CA PRO A 80 10.40 -15.37 -6.29
C PRO A 80 10.33 -15.06 -7.80
N SER A 81 9.60 -15.84 -8.59
CA SER A 81 9.37 -15.59 -10.02
C SER A 81 8.17 -14.69 -10.32
N SER A 82 7.47 -14.14 -9.32
CA SER A 82 6.46 -13.09 -9.53
C SER A 82 6.29 -12.20 -8.29
N PRO A 83 7.01 -11.06 -8.21
CA PRO A 83 6.86 -10.13 -7.12
C PRO A 83 5.67 -9.20 -7.41
N SER A 84 4.46 -9.51 -6.97
CA SER A 84 3.38 -8.51 -6.96
C SER A 84 3.46 -7.68 -5.69
N SER A 85 3.04 -6.41 -5.76
CA SER A 85 2.61 -5.52 -4.66
C SER A 85 3.64 -5.02 -3.62
N THR A 86 4.40 -3.99 -4.02
CA THR A 86 4.42 -2.71 -3.30
C THR A 86 3.90 -1.63 -4.27
N SER A 87 3.10 -0.70 -3.78
CA SER A 87 2.08 0.09 -4.49
C SER A 87 2.55 1.12 -5.55
N SER A 88 3.84 1.18 -5.89
CA SER A 88 4.35 1.99 -7.00
C SER A 88 5.02 1.18 -8.12
N SER A 89 5.62 0.03 -7.79
CA SER A 89 6.22 -0.89 -8.77
C SER A 89 5.22 -1.89 -9.35
N ALA A 90 4.09 -2.14 -8.65
CA ALA A 90 3.06 -3.08 -9.09
C ALA A 90 2.35 -2.66 -10.39
N SER A 91 2.11 -1.36 -10.60
CA SER A 91 1.51 -0.87 -11.84
C SER A 91 2.47 -1.05 -13.02
N SER A 92 3.74 -0.70 -12.85
CA SER A 92 4.80 -0.87 -13.85
C SER A 92 5.01 -2.33 -14.23
N GLN A 93 4.97 -3.24 -13.26
CA GLN A 93 5.12 -4.68 -13.53
C GLN A 93 3.88 -5.27 -14.21
N VAL A 94 2.67 -4.90 -13.79
CA VAL A 94 1.43 -5.30 -14.49
C VAL A 94 1.42 -4.79 -15.93
N ASN A 95 1.99 -3.61 -16.19
CA ASN A 95 2.15 -3.09 -17.54
C ASN A 95 3.19 -3.88 -18.35
N PHE A 96 4.29 -4.31 -17.73
CA PHE A 96 5.30 -5.16 -18.36
C PHE A 96 4.74 -6.55 -18.70
N ASP A 97 4.00 -7.20 -17.80
CA ASP A 97 3.41 -8.52 -18.07
C ASP A 97 2.40 -8.46 -19.22
N LYS A 98 1.59 -7.40 -19.29
CA LYS A 98 0.67 -7.14 -20.41
C LYS A 98 1.42 -6.88 -21.71
N PHE A 99 2.47 -6.05 -21.68
CA PHE A 99 3.31 -5.78 -22.84
C PHE A 99 3.98 -7.06 -23.33
N ARG A 100 4.57 -7.85 -22.43
CA ARG A 100 5.19 -9.14 -22.72
C ARG A 100 4.21 -10.11 -23.35
N ALA A 101 2.98 -10.20 -22.85
CA ALA A 101 1.95 -11.03 -23.45
C ALA A 101 1.66 -10.61 -24.90
N GLY A 102 1.44 -9.30 -25.15
CA GLY A 102 1.21 -8.78 -26.49
C GLY A 102 2.41 -8.95 -27.44
N TYR A 103 3.63 -8.74 -26.93
CA TYR A 103 4.87 -8.95 -27.66
C TYR A 103 5.05 -10.41 -28.07
N THR A 104 4.80 -11.35 -27.14
CA THR A 104 4.92 -12.79 -27.41
C THR A 104 3.87 -13.24 -28.43
N GLN A 105 2.66 -12.68 -28.37
CA GLN A 105 1.63 -12.93 -29.38
C GLN A 105 2.05 -12.41 -30.76
N ALA A 106 2.59 -11.20 -30.85
CA ALA A 106 3.08 -10.65 -32.11
C ALA A 106 4.23 -11.50 -32.70
N ALA A 107 5.17 -11.95 -31.86
CA ALA A 107 6.25 -12.83 -32.28
C ALA A 107 5.72 -14.19 -32.79
N TYR A 108 4.67 -14.72 -32.16
CA TYR A 108 3.99 -15.93 -32.63
C TYR A 108 3.39 -15.74 -34.02
N GLU A 109 2.69 -14.62 -34.28
CA GLU A 109 2.15 -14.31 -35.61
C GLU A 109 3.25 -14.21 -36.67
N VAL A 110 4.39 -13.60 -36.34
CA VAL A 110 5.56 -13.55 -37.25
C VAL A 110 6.04 -14.97 -37.57
N SER A 111 6.20 -15.83 -36.57
CA SER A 111 6.54 -17.25 -36.79
C SER A 111 5.51 -17.97 -37.65
N HIS A 112 4.22 -17.64 -37.48
CA HIS A 112 3.13 -18.23 -38.25
C HIS A 112 3.20 -17.81 -39.74
N ILE A 113 3.45 -16.54 -40.03
CA ILE A 113 3.62 -16.04 -41.41
C ILE A 113 4.80 -16.73 -42.10
N PHE A 114 5.94 -16.84 -41.42
CA PHE A 114 7.13 -17.52 -41.96
C PHE A 114 6.92 -19.02 -42.25
N SER A 115 5.97 -19.67 -41.57
CA SER A 115 5.67 -21.10 -41.77
C SER A 115 4.55 -21.35 -42.78
N THR A 116 3.62 -20.42 -42.96
CA THR A 116 2.43 -20.59 -43.81
C THR A 116 2.57 -19.97 -45.19
N VAL A 117 3.41 -18.95 -45.35
CA VAL A 117 3.60 -18.26 -46.63
C VAL A 117 4.76 -18.89 -47.40
N PRO A 118 4.50 -19.55 -48.55
CA PRO A 118 5.54 -20.14 -49.37
C PRO A 118 6.43 -19.03 -49.99
N GLY A 119 7.74 -19.22 -49.93
CA GLY A 119 8.74 -18.30 -50.52
C GLY A 119 9.45 -17.37 -49.54
N LEU A 120 9.13 -17.43 -48.24
CA LEU A 120 9.87 -16.71 -47.20
C LEU A 120 11.10 -17.48 -46.73
N ASP A 121 12.20 -16.76 -46.45
CA ASP A 121 13.44 -17.39 -45.98
C ASP A 121 13.32 -17.85 -44.53
N LEU A 122 13.26 -19.17 -44.35
CA LEU A 122 13.15 -19.81 -43.05
C LEU A 122 14.40 -19.60 -42.17
N LYS A 123 15.58 -19.41 -42.80
CA LYS A 123 16.83 -19.13 -42.06
C LYS A 123 16.79 -17.74 -41.46
N PHE A 124 16.32 -16.74 -42.21
CA PHE A 124 16.05 -15.42 -41.68
C PHE A 124 14.98 -15.46 -40.57
N GLY A 125 13.90 -16.23 -40.74
CA GLY A 125 12.86 -16.41 -39.73
C GLY A 125 13.41 -16.92 -38.38
N THR A 126 14.28 -17.92 -38.39
CA THR A 126 14.91 -18.43 -37.15
C THR A 126 15.83 -17.40 -36.50
N HIS A 127 16.59 -16.64 -37.29
CA HIS A 127 17.40 -15.53 -36.79
C HIS A 127 16.55 -14.42 -36.17
N LEU A 128 15.44 -14.04 -36.82
CA LEU A 128 14.52 -13.03 -36.32
C LEU A 128 13.87 -13.46 -35.01
N MET A 129 13.38 -14.69 -34.91
CA MET A 129 12.77 -15.22 -33.69
C MET A 129 13.78 -15.29 -32.54
N LYS A 130 15.04 -15.65 -32.82
CA LYS A 130 16.12 -15.60 -31.83
C LYS A 130 16.36 -14.17 -31.34
N GLN A 131 16.38 -13.19 -32.25
CA GLN A 131 16.55 -11.78 -31.89
C GLN A 131 15.38 -11.27 -31.04
N LEU A 132 14.13 -11.61 -31.40
CA LEU A 132 12.94 -11.23 -30.64
C LEU A 132 12.96 -11.82 -29.22
N GLY A 133 13.46 -13.05 -29.07
CA GLY A 133 13.64 -13.69 -27.77
C GLY A 133 14.70 -13.00 -26.90
N HIS A 134 15.83 -12.60 -27.49
CA HIS A 134 16.87 -11.83 -26.78
C HIS A 134 16.36 -10.45 -26.35
N GLN A 135 15.70 -9.72 -27.26
CA GLN A 135 15.14 -8.40 -26.95
C GLN A 135 14.14 -8.44 -25.78
N LEU A 136 13.29 -9.47 -25.71
CA LEU A 136 12.35 -9.63 -24.60
C LEU A 136 13.05 -9.94 -23.26
N LYS A 137 14.19 -10.63 -23.31
CA LYS A 137 15.00 -10.94 -22.13
C LYS A 137 15.72 -9.69 -21.62
N ASP A 138 16.30 -8.91 -22.53
CA ASP A 138 17.02 -7.68 -22.21
C ASP A 138 16.08 -6.64 -21.55
N MET A 139 14.86 -6.49 -22.07
CA MET A 139 13.85 -5.60 -21.47
C MET A 139 13.37 -6.03 -20.08
N LYS A 140 13.53 -7.32 -19.72
CA LYS A 140 13.24 -7.80 -18.37
C LYS A 140 14.37 -7.47 -17.40
N GLU A 141 15.62 -7.57 -17.86
CA GLU A 141 16.80 -7.26 -17.03
C GLU A 141 16.90 -5.76 -16.70
N GLU A 142 16.44 -4.87 -17.58
CA GLU A 142 16.43 -3.41 -17.33
C GLU A 142 15.53 -3.01 -16.13
N LEU A 143 14.48 -3.80 -15.83
CA LEU A 143 13.57 -3.58 -14.71
C LEU A 143 14.06 -4.17 -13.37
N ASP A 144 15.10 -5.02 -13.38
CA ASP A 144 15.60 -5.74 -12.20
C ASP A 144 16.95 -5.20 -11.70
N THR A 145 17.40 -4.06 -12.23
CA THR A 145 18.59 -3.37 -11.73
C THR A 145 18.26 -2.68 -10.39
N PRO A 146 18.93 -3.02 -9.28
CA PRO A 146 18.82 -2.23 -8.06
C PRO A 146 19.46 -0.87 -8.34
N ASP A 147 18.64 0.18 -8.37
CA ASP A 147 19.07 1.57 -8.36
C ASP A 147 19.93 1.83 -7.11
N LEU A 148 21.25 1.79 -7.30
CA LEU A 148 22.26 2.18 -6.34
C LEU A 148 22.94 3.45 -6.85
N SER A 149 22.21 4.57 -6.91
CA SER A 149 22.83 5.89 -7.07
C SER A 149 21.94 7.04 -6.63
N GLU A 150 21.76 7.21 -5.32
CA GLU A 150 21.62 8.55 -4.75
C GLU A 150 22.81 8.80 -3.82
N GLU A 151 23.85 9.47 -4.34
CA GLU A 151 24.90 10.07 -3.53
C GLU A 151 24.32 11.26 -2.75
N PRO A 152 24.59 11.38 -1.44
CA PRO A 152 24.29 12.60 -0.71
C PRO A 152 25.23 13.71 -1.18
N VAL A 153 24.68 14.74 -1.83
CA VAL A 153 25.34 16.00 -2.12
C VAL A 153 25.91 16.61 -0.83
N ASN A 154 27.19 16.36 -0.57
CA ASN A 154 27.93 16.99 0.50
C ASN A 154 28.42 18.36 0.01
N LEU A 155 27.66 19.39 0.33
CA LEU A 155 28.01 20.78 0.13
C LEU A 155 27.91 21.48 1.47
N SER A 156 29.06 21.68 2.14
CA SER A 156 29.40 22.89 2.91
C SER A 156 30.70 22.67 3.69
N ASP A 157 31.83 22.97 3.07
CA ASP A 157 33.04 23.37 3.80
C ASP A 157 33.38 24.82 3.41
N ARG A 158 33.07 25.76 4.30
CA ARG A 158 33.59 27.13 4.27
C ARG A 158 33.53 27.75 5.68
N LYS A 159 34.64 27.59 6.40
CA LYS A 159 35.30 28.52 7.37
C LYS A 159 34.69 29.95 7.37
N SER A 160 34.47 30.70 8.45
CA SER A 160 35.09 30.92 9.79
C SER A 160 34.05 31.80 10.56
N GLU A 161 33.90 31.88 11.89
CA GLU A 161 34.71 32.56 12.91
C GLU A 161 33.84 32.71 14.20
N GLU A 162 34.51 33.00 15.33
CA GLU A 162 34.09 32.99 16.74
C GLU A 162 32.88 33.87 17.15
N HIS A 163 32.25 33.55 18.29
CA HIS A 163 32.02 34.44 19.47
C HIS A 163 31.07 33.81 20.55
N HIS A 164 31.67 33.39 21.67
CA HIS A 164 31.36 33.56 23.10
C HIS A 164 29.98 34.05 23.70
N HIS A 165 29.69 33.53 24.93
CA HIS A 165 28.84 34.04 26.06
C HIS A 165 27.30 33.94 25.88
N GLU A 166 26.40 33.62 26.84
CA GLU A 166 26.30 33.77 28.31
C GLU A 166 25.08 32.94 28.84
N GLU A 167 24.89 32.90 30.16
CA GLU A 167 24.00 32.07 30.99
C GLU A 167 22.44 32.24 30.94
N ARG A 168 21.78 31.25 31.59
CA ARG A 168 20.38 31.00 32.04
C ARG A 168 19.63 32.19 32.69
N PRO A 169 18.27 32.25 32.78
CA PRO A 169 17.48 31.59 33.88
C PRO A 169 16.00 31.17 33.53
N THR A 170 15.52 29.98 33.96
CA THR A 170 14.40 29.66 34.92
C THR A 170 12.90 29.93 34.56
N SER A 171 12.13 28.82 34.37
CA SER A 171 10.81 28.40 34.99
C SER A 171 9.54 29.30 34.94
N PRO A 172 8.26 28.80 35.08
CA PRO A 172 7.81 27.74 36.02
C PRO A 172 6.58 26.87 35.55
N PRO A 173 5.80 26.14 36.40
CA PRO A 173 5.64 24.67 36.34
C PRO A 173 4.19 24.19 36.07
N GLU A 174 4.01 22.94 35.61
CA GLU A 174 2.72 22.24 35.72
C GLU A 174 2.90 20.98 36.56
N ASP A 175 2.23 20.97 37.71
CA ASP A 175 2.06 19.83 38.61
C ASP A 175 1.29 18.70 37.90
N ASN A 176 1.89 17.52 37.79
CA ASN A 176 1.18 16.29 38.14
C ASN A 176 2.15 15.12 38.32
N ASP A 177 2.39 14.75 39.57
CA ASP A 177 2.94 13.46 39.95
C ASP A 177 2.02 12.32 39.49
N ASN A 178 2.54 11.42 38.65
CA ASN A 178 2.05 10.05 38.62
C ASN A 178 3.20 9.08 38.33
N PRO A 179 3.72 8.36 39.34
CA PRO A 179 4.81 7.42 39.18
C PRO A 179 4.24 6.04 38.87
N ASN A 180 3.90 5.78 37.61
CA ASN A 180 3.99 4.42 37.07
C ASN A 180 4.10 4.48 35.55
N GLY A 181 5.26 4.09 35.05
CA GLY A 181 5.55 4.00 33.63
C GLY A 181 4.84 2.79 33.04
N GLU A 182 3.73 3.05 32.36
CA GLU A 182 3.23 2.17 31.31
C GLU A 182 2.76 3.08 30.17
N ASP A 183 3.36 2.89 29.01
CA ASP A 183 2.96 3.51 27.74
C ASP A 183 1.62 2.90 27.32
N VAL A 184 0.58 3.21 28.08
CA VAL A 184 -0.79 2.74 27.83
C VAL A 184 -1.22 3.42 26.56
N TRP A 185 -1.25 2.65 25.47
CA TRP A 185 -1.86 3.05 24.22
C TRP A 185 -3.26 3.63 24.53
N ARG A 186 -3.44 4.93 24.31
CA ARG A 186 -4.70 5.63 24.58
C ARG A 186 -5.49 5.73 23.27
N PRO A 187 -6.51 4.89 23.05
CA PRO A 187 -7.48 5.18 22.01
C PRO A 187 -8.26 6.45 22.40
N TRP A 188 -8.53 7.27 21.40
CA TRP A 188 -9.39 8.47 21.43
C TRP A 188 -10.64 8.39 22.33
#